data_AF-A0A969U0F1-F1
#
_entry.id   AF-A0A969U0F1-F1
#
_cell.length_a   1.000
_cell.length_b   1.000
_cell.length_c   1.000
_cell.angle_alpha   90.00
_cell.angle_beta   90.00
_cell.angle_gamma   90.00
#
_symmetry.space_group_name_H-M   'P 1'
#
loop_
_entity.id
_entity.type
_entity.pdbx_description
1 polymer ?
#
loop_
_entity_poly.entity_id
_entity_poly.type
_entity_poly.pdbx_seq_one_letter_code
_entity_poly.pdbx_strand_id
1 'polypeptide(L)'
;MPAGTGRAAPTADGGSIIVYDSARRDGSEGLLAIRIAPDGTISPFPAPQKTQMPRAFWGVARFGHHDAGQVPRLVKTLEDGPFYTRSVIDTVLDGESVQLMHEGLSGRRFASPIVKAMLAFRMPRRASRRR
;
A
#
# COMPACT_ATOMS: atom_id res chain seq x y z
N MET A 1 -0.04 14.78 -0.58
CA MET A 1 -1.11 13.76 -0.42
C MET A 1 -0.72 12.54 -1.25
N PRO A 2 -0.48 11.38 -0.62
CA PRO A 2 -0.53 10.09 -1.31
C PRO A 2 -1.99 9.69 -1.56
N ALA A 3 -2.17 8.71 -2.42
CA ALA A 3 -3.43 8.05 -2.73
C ALA A 3 -3.14 6.56 -2.98
N GLY A 4 -4.06 5.67 -2.63
CA GLY A 4 -3.99 4.24 -2.94
C GLY A 4 -2.97 3.49 -2.10
N THR A 5 -3.29 3.22 -0.83
CA THR A 5 -2.76 2.04 -0.12
C THR A 5 -3.45 0.77 -0.61
N GLY A 6 -2.82 -0.41 -0.51
CA GLY A 6 -3.53 -1.70 -0.49
C GLY A 6 -3.29 -2.68 -1.64
N ARG A 7 -2.84 -3.89 -1.28
CA ARG A 7 -3.24 -5.15 -1.92
C ARG A 7 -3.22 -6.26 -0.85
N ALA A 8 -4.09 -7.26 -1.04
CA ALA A 8 -4.50 -8.29 -0.08
C ALA A 8 -3.42 -8.76 0.93
N ALA A 9 -3.84 -8.85 2.19
CA ALA A 9 -3.23 -9.73 3.18
C ALA A 9 -4.04 -11.04 3.21
N PRO A 10 -3.42 -12.22 3.04
CA PRO A 10 -4.11 -13.49 3.24
C PRO A 10 -4.40 -13.68 4.73
N THR A 11 -5.63 -14.06 5.07
CA THR A 11 -6.06 -14.38 6.44
C THR A 11 -5.86 -15.87 6.75
N ALA A 12 -5.84 -16.25 8.03
CA ALA A 12 -5.56 -17.62 8.48
C ALA A 12 -6.59 -18.66 7.98
N ASP A 13 -7.82 -18.20 7.69
CA ASP A 13 -8.89 -18.99 7.06
C ASP A 13 -8.72 -19.19 5.54
N GLY A 14 -7.69 -18.59 4.91
CA GLY A 14 -7.46 -18.63 3.47
C GLY A 14 -8.17 -17.52 2.68
N GLY A 15 -8.86 -16.60 3.36
CA GLY A 15 -9.47 -15.41 2.77
C GLY A 15 -8.46 -14.31 2.45
N SER A 16 -8.96 -13.09 2.27
CA SER A 16 -8.13 -11.90 2.04
C SER A 16 -8.80 -10.61 2.50
N ILE A 17 -8.05 -9.78 3.23
CA ILE A 17 -8.48 -8.41 3.59
C ILE A 17 -7.86 -7.41 2.62
N ILE A 18 -8.68 -6.51 2.07
CA ILE A 18 -8.28 -5.47 1.13
C ILE A 18 -8.73 -4.11 1.65
N VAL A 19 -7.79 -3.18 1.80
CA VAL A 19 -8.04 -1.80 2.25
C VAL A 19 -7.40 -0.82 1.29
N TYR A 20 -8.22 0.00 0.62
CA TYR A 20 -7.80 1.10 -0.25
C TYR A 20 -8.22 2.45 0.32
N ASP A 21 -7.25 3.31 0.64
CA ASP A 21 -7.48 4.69 1.04
C ASP A 21 -7.06 5.69 -0.06
N SER A 22 -7.67 6.88 -0.05
CA SER A 22 -7.35 7.94 -1.02
C SER A 22 -7.63 9.32 -0.45
N ALA A 23 -6.66 10.23 -0.58
CA ALA A 23 -6.84 11.66 -0.33
C ALA A 23 -6.87 12.39 -1.69
N ARG A 24 -8.04 12.89 -2.08
CA ARG A 24 -8.26 13.52 -3.39
C ARG A 24 -7.77 14.98 -3.39
N ARG A 25 -7.78 15.61 -4.56
CA ARG A 25 -7.25 16.99 -4.73
C ARG A 25 -8.14 18.06 -4.14
N ASP A 26 -9.46 17.82 -4.16
CA ASP A 26 -10.53 18.63 -3.58
C ASP A 26 -10.61 18.56 -2.04
N GLY A 27 -9.78 17.73 -1.40
CA GLY A 27 -9.79 17.51 0.04
C GLY A 27 -10.73 16.40 0.49
N SER A 28 -11.53 15.81 -0.39
CA SER A 28 -12.34 14.64 -0.06
C SER A 28 -11.45 13.41 0.15
N GLU A 29 -11.86 12.55 1.08
CA GLU A 29 -11.27 11.24 1.27
C GLU A 29 -12.14 10.14 0.64
N GLY A 30 -11.55 8.99 0.40
CA GLY A 30 -12.26 7.78 -0.02
C GLY A 30 -11.59 6.57 0.60
N LEU A 31 -12.40 5.67 1.17
CA LEU A 31 -11.96 4.43 1.78
C LEU A 31 -12.83 3.28 1.25
N LEU A 32 -12.18 2.19 0.87
CA LEU A 32 -12.80 0.89 0.58
C LEU A 32 -12.10 -0.13 1.47
N ALA A 33 -12.85 -0.79 2.35
CA ALA A 33 -12.36 -1.87 3.20
C ALA A 33 -13.30 -3.07 3.03
N ILE A 34 -12.77 -4.19 2.53
CA ILE A 34 -13.52 -5.41 2.25
C ILE A 34 -12.75 -6.65 2.69
N ARG A 35 -13.48 -7.69 3.09
CA ARG A 35 -13.00 -9.05 3.32
C ARG A 35 -13.53 -9.93 2.19
N ILE A 36 -12.67 -10.74 1.60
CA ILE A 36 -13.02 -11.75 0.61
C ILE A 36 -12.80 -13.11 1.29
N ALA A 37 -13.85 -13.89 1.46
CA ALA A 37 -13.79 -15.23 2.04
C ALA A 37 -13.22 -16.25 1.02
N PRO A 38 -12.79 -17.45 1.46
CA PRO A 38 -12.19 -18.47 0.58
C PRO A 38 -13.10 -18.96 -0.56
N ASP A 39 -14.42 -18.84 -0.38
CA ASP A 39 -15.45 -19.14 -1.38
C ASP A 39 -15.66 -18.02 -2.42
N GLY A 40 -14.98 -16.88 -2.25
CA GLY A 40 -15.14 -15.67 -3.05
C GLY A 40 -16.20 -14.69 -2.55
N THR A 41 -16.91 -14.98 -1.44
CA THR A 41 -17.91 -14.08 -0.86
C THR A 41 -17.25 -12.79 -0.40
N ILE A 42 -17.76 -11.64 -0.84
CA ILE A 42 -17.24 -10.31 -0.50
C ILE A 42 -18.14 -9.67 0.57
N SER A 43 -17.54 -9.21 1.67
CA SER A 43 -18.21 -8.48 2.74
C SER A 43 -17.49 -7.17 3.10
N PRO A 44 -18.18 -6.16 3.66
CA PRO A 44 -17.53 -4.98 4.22
C PRO A 44 -16.59 -5.35 5.37
N PHE A 45 -15.41 -4.75 5.40
CA PHE A 45 -14.49 -4.86 6.53
C PHE A 45 -14.48 -3.54 7.33
N PRO A 46 -14.43 -3.56 8.68
CA PRO A 46 -14.32 -2.35 9.47
C PRO A 46 -13.09 -1.53 9.06
N ALA A 47 -13.24 -0.21 8.96
CA ALA A 47 -12.15 0.70 8.60
C ALA A 47 -10.99 0.61 9.62
N PRO A 48 -9.84 0.01 9.29
CA PRO A 48 -8.75 -0.14 10.25
C PRO A 48 -8.02 1.20 10.43
N GLN A 49 -7.45 1.41 11.62
CA GLN A 49 -6.61 2.58 11.89
C GLN A 49 -5.42 2.61 10.93
N LYS A 50 -4.82 3.78 10.72
CA LYS A 50 -3.58 3.91 9.96
C LYS A 50 -2.61 4.89 10.62
N THR A 51 -1.33 4.54 10.58
CA THR A 51 -0.24 5.36 11.09
C THR A 51 0.80 5.62 10.00
N GLN A 52 1.48 6.77 10.09
CA GLN A 52 2.51 7.12 9.12
C GLN A 52 3.76 6.28 9.34
N MET A 53 4.25 5.64 8.28
CA MET A 53 5.46 4.83 8.28
C MET A 53 6.67 5.63 7.77
N PRO A 54 7.92 5.13 7.95
CA PRO A 54 9.11 5.73 7.37
C PRO A 54 8.96 6.00 5.87
N ARG A 55 9.29 7.24 5.47
CA ARG A 55 9.15 7.71 4.10
C ARG A 55 10.00 6.90 3.12
N ALA A 56 9.54 6.90 1.88
CA ALA A 56 10.28 6.36 0.75
C ALA A 56 11.57 7.16 0.47
N PHE A 57 12.52 6.56 -0.23
CA PHE A 57 13.75 7.24 -0.66
C PHE A 57 13.42 8.52 -1.47
N TRP A 58 12.42 8.45 -2.36
CA TRP A 58 11.94 9.62 -3.10
C TRP A 58 11.04 10.57 -2.29
N GLY A 59 10.83 10.32 -0.99
CA GLY A 59 9.97 11.11 -0.11
C GLY A 59 8.47 10.93 -0.37
N VAL A 60 8.05 9.84 -1.02
CA VAL A 60 6.65 9.40 -1.03
C VAL A 60 6.27 8.96 0.39
N ALA A 61 5.10 9.41 0.87
CA ALA A 61 4.60 9.06 2.20
C ALA A 61 3.95 7.67 2.18
N ARG A 62 4.15 6.90 3.26
CA ARG A 62 3.57 5.57 3.47
C ARG A 62 2.69 5.61 4.72
N PHE A 63 1.55 4.92 4.66
CA PHE A 63 0.62 4.77 5.77
C PHE A 63 0.24 3.29 5.87
N GLY A 64 0.58 2.65 7.00
CA GLY A 64 0.22 1.25 7.23
C GLY A 64 -1.11 1.18 7.95
N HIS A 65 -2.03 0.32 7.49
CA HIS A 65 -3.27 0.02 8.20
C HIS A 65 -3.04 -1.07 9.25
N HIS A 66 -3.70 -0.94 10.40
CA HIS A 66 -3.55 -1.82 11.55
C HIS A 66 -4.77 -1.76 12.50
N ASP A 67 -4.90 -2.77 13.35
CA ASP A 67 -5.84 -2.78 14.47
C ASP A 67 -5.42 -1.80 15.59
N ALA A 68 -6.36 -1.46 16.47
CA ALA A 68 -6.12 -0.52 17.56
C ALA A 68 -4.98 -0.95 18.49
N GLY A 69 -4.08 -0.02 18.82
CA GLY A 69 -2.93 -0.28 19.69
C GLY A 69 -1.74 -0.99 19.01
N GLN A 70 -1.88 -1.39 17.75
CA GLN A 70 -0.82 -2.05 16.98
C GLN A 70 0.01 -1.04 16.17
N VAL A 71 1.20 -1.45 15.70
CA VAL A 71 2.08 -0.59 14.89
C VAL A 71 2.58 -1.37 13.67
N PRO A 72 2.31 -0.91 12.44
CA PRO A 72 2.72 -1.58 11.22
C PRO A 72 4.24 -1.40 11.00
N ARG A 73 4.90 -2.47 10.56
CA ARG A 73 6.36 -2.52 10.40
C ARG A 73 6.76 -2.73 8.95
N LEU A 74 7.65 -1.89 8.42
CA LEU A 74 8.20 -2.09 7.08
C LEU A 74 9.11 -3.34 7.08
N VAL A 75 8.74 -4.35 6.29
CA VAL A 75 9.55 -5.58 6.11
C VAL A 75 10.53 -5.39 4.97
N LYS A 76 10.04 -4.94 3.82
CA LYS A 76 10.85 -4.82 2.60
C LYS A 76 10.24 -3.83 1.61
N THR A 77 11.05 -2.90 1.12
CA THR A 77 10.70 -2.11 -0.08
C THR A 77 10.95 -2.92 -1.34
N LEU A 78 9.95 -3.04 -2.19
CA LEU A 78 10.02 -3.73 -3.49
C LEU A 78 10.25 -2.73 -4.63
N GLU A 79 9.56 -1.59 -4.57
CA GLU A 79 9.69 -0.47 -5.52
C GLU A 79 9.71 0.86 -4.75
N ASP A 80 10.65 1.74 -5.10
CA ASP A 80 10.76 3.09 -4.54
C ASP A 80 11.00 4.07 -5.71
N GLY A 81 9.95 4.74 -6.15
CA GLY A 81 9.96 5.65 -7.29
C GLY A 81 9.45 7.06 -6.94
N PRO A 82 9.67 8.05 -7.84
CA PRO A 82 9.40 9.47 -7.56
C PRO A 82 7.94 9.81 -7.24
N PHE A 83 6.99 8.93 -7.60
CA PHE A 83 5.55 9.09 -7.35
C PHE A 83 4.83 7.79 -6.94
N TYR A 84 5.49 6.64 -6.96
CA TYR A 84 4.91 5.32 -6.67
C TYR A 84 5.86 4.48 -5.84
N THR A 85 5.33 3.71 -4.90
CA THR A 85 6.07 2.79 -4.05
C THR A 85 5.30 1.50 -3.84
N ARG A 86 6.03 0.38 -3.72
CA ARG A 86 5.49 -0.92 -3.34
C ARG A 86 6.38 -1.53 -2.26
N SER A 87 5.79 -2.09 -1.21
CA SER A 87 6.47 -2.64 -0.05
C SER A 87 5.68 -3.80 0.57
N VAL A 88 6.37 -4.71 1.24
CA VAL A 88 5.76 -5.64 2.19
C VAL A 88 5.86 -5.04 3.58
N ILE A 89 4.76 -5.07 4.33
CA ILE A 89 4.70 -4.65 5.73
C ILE A 89 4.11 -5.79 6.58
N ASP A 90 4.61 -5.96 7.80
CA ASP A 90 3.91 -6.74 8.83
C ASP A 90 2.90 -5.81 9.50
N THR A 91 1.72 -6.31 9.79
CA THR A 91 0.70 -5.60 10.57
C THR A 91 -0.22 -6.60 11.27
N VAL A 92 -1.12 -6.10 12.11
CA VAL A 92 -2.23 -6.89 12.67
C VAL A 92 -3.53 -6.33 12.13
N LEU A 93 -4.38 -7.20 11.58
CA LEU A 93 -5.71 -6.87 11.08
C LEU A 93 -6.66 -8.00 11.49
N ASP A 94 -7.84 -7.66 12.01
CA ASP A 94 -8.86 -8.64 12.44
C ASP A 94 -8.33 -9.58 13.56
N GLY A 95 -7.41 -9.09 14.39
CA GLY A 95 -6.68 -9.86 15.39
C GLY A 95 -5.54 -10.75 14.84
N GLU A 96 -5.40 -10.88 13.52
CA GLU A 96 -4.42 -11.75 12.88
C GLU A 96 -3.13 -11.00 12.51
N SER A 97 -1.97 -11.58 12.80
CA SER A 97 -0.67 -11.06 12.34
C SER A 97 -0.45 -11.44 10.87
N VAL A 98 -0.41 -10.45 9.98
CA VAL A 98 -0.41 -10.65 8.52
C VAL A 98 0.69 -9.86 7.82
N GLN A 99 1.17 -10.39 6.69
CA GLN A 99 1.98 -9.63 5.74
C GLN A 99 1.11 -9.01 4.66
N LEU A 100 1.03 -7.68 4.68
CA LEU A 100 0.25 -6.89 3.74
C LEU A 100 1.16 -6.35 2.62
N MET A 101 0.66 -6.42 1.39
CA MET A 101 1.26 -5.68 0.28
C MET A 101 0.83 -4.21 0.36
N HIS A 102 1.75 -3.35 0.79
CA HIS A 102 1.58 -1.91 0.88
C HIS A 102 2.00 -1.25 -0.44
N GLU A 103 1.03 -0.77 -1.21
CA GLU A 103 1.28 0.15 -2.33
C GLU A 103 1.08 1.60 -1.90
N GLY A 104 1.60 2.55 -2.68
CA GLY A 104 1.39 3.97 -2.43
C GLY A 104 1.67 4.79 -3.69
N LEU A 105 0.67 5.54 -4.15
CA LEU A 105 0.76 6.42 -5.32
C LEU A 105 0.69 7.89 -4.87
N SER A 106 1.22 8.83 -5.66
CA SER A 106 0.95 10.25 -5.45
C SER A 106 0.66 10.96 -6.77
N GLY A 107 -0.64 11.14 -7.06
CA GLY A 107 -1.12 11.87 -8.24
C GLY A 107 -0.75 13.37 -8.29
N ARG A 108 -0.20 13.95 -7.21
CA ARG A 108 0.46 15.26 -7.24
C ARG A 108 1.90 15.15 -7.76
N ARG A 109 2.68 14.19 -7.27
CA ARG A 109 4.06 13.94 -7.76
C ARG A 109 4.05 13.47 -9.21
N PHE A 110 3.17 12.54 -9.58
CA PHE A 110 2.99 12.08 -10.97
C PHE A 110 2.62 13.22 -11.95
N ALA A 111 1.93 14.26 -11.48
CA ALA A 111 1.60 15.42 -12.31
C ALA A 111 2.78 16.39 -12.52
N SER A 112 3.87 16.27 -11.76
CA SER A 112 5.05 17.14 -11.91
C SER A 112 5.72 16.93 -13.27
N PRO A 113 6.06 18.00 -14.02
CA PRO A 113 6.80 17.89 -15.27
C PRO A 113 8.14 17.18 -15.13
N ILE A 114 8.85 17.39 -14.01
CA ILE A 114 10.14 16.73 -13.71
C ILE A 114 9.94 15.22 -13.57
N VAL A 115 8.93 14.79 -12.80
CA VAL A 115 8.61 13.37 -12.63
C VAL A 115 8.16 12.74 -13.95
N LYS A 116 7.39 13.45 -14.77
CA LYS A 116 7.01 13.00 -16.11
C LYS A 116 8.22 12.86 -17.05
N ALA A 117 9.17 13.78 -17.02
CA ALA A 117 10.40 13.69 -17.80
C ALA A 117 11.23 12.45 -17.42
N MET A 118 11.27 12.07 -16.13
CA MET A 118 11.93 10.84 -15.68
C MET A 118 11.30 9.57 -16.26
N LEU A 119 10.00 9.57 -16.61
CA LEU A 119 9.31 8.39 -17.19
C LEU A 119 9.76 8.05 -18.62
N ALA A 120 10.43 8.98 -19.32
CA ALA A 120 11.01 8.71 -20.63
C ALA A 120 12.16 7.67 -20.54
N PHE A 121 12.76 7.49 -19.36
CA PHE A 121 13.84 6.55 -19.12
C PHE A 121 13.31 5.23 -18.58
N ARG A 122 13.62 4.14 -19.28
CA ARG A 122 13.22 2.78 -18.88
C ARG A 122 13.93 2.38 -17.59
N MET A 123 13.18 1.91 -16.58
CA MET A 123 13.79 1.38 -15.36
C MET A 123 14.76 0.22 -15.67
N PRO A 124 15.98 0.22 -15.10
CA PRO A 124 16.90 -0.91 -15.20
C PRO A 124 16.26 -2.17 -14.63
N ARG A 125 15.96 -3.13 -15.51
CA ARG A 125 15.50 -4.45 -15.08
C ARG A 125 16.69 -5.23 -14.53
N ARG A 126 16.58 -5.75 -13.30
CA ARG A 126 17.53 -6.74 -12.80
C ARG A 126 17.47 -7.96 -13.71
N ALA A 127 18.54 -8.27 -14.42
CA ALA A 127 18.65 -9.52 -15.15
C ALA A 127 18.47 -10.68 -14.16
N SER A 128 17.61 -11.65 -14.49
CA SER A 128 17.41 -12.83 -13.65
C SER A 128 18.67 -13.69 -13.71
N ARG A 129 19.55 -13.53 -12.73
CA ARG A 129 20.65 -14.46 -12.51
C ARG A 129 20.05 -15.78 -12.03
N ARG A 130 19.77 -16.68 -12.99
CA ARG A 130 19.55 -18.10 -12.70
C ARG A 130 20.75 -18.60 -11.87
N ARG A 131 20.45 -19.12 -10.69
CA ARG A 131 21.27 -20.08 -9.96
C ARG A 131 20.56 -21.43 -10.05
#